data_AF-A0A316BU22-F1
#
_entry.id   AF-A0A316BU22-F1
#
_cell.length_a   1.000
_cell.length_b   1.000
_cell.length_c   1.000
_cell.angle_alpha   90.00
_cell.angle_beta   90.00
_cell.angle_gamma   90.00
#
_symmetry.space_group_name_H-M   'P 1'
#
loop_
_entity.id
_entity.type
_entity.pdbx_description
1 polymer ?
#
loop_
_entity_poly.entity_id
_entity_poly.type
_entity_poly.pdbx_seq_one_letter_code
_entity_poly.pdbx_strand_id
1 'polypeptide(L)' 'MSIIDDQMNAEQERAFLAWRDLRSKALETGDKTDAHAAGKAFASFFYLYVANTYRPSSAIGRHTL' A
#
# COMPACT_ATOMS: atom_id res chain seq x y z
N MET A 1 -6.93 -12.98 13.24
CA MET A 1 -6.05 -12.59 12.12
C MET A 1 -5.77 -13.84 11.30
N SER A 2 -6.04 -13.84 10.00
CA SER A 2 -5.73 -14.98 9.13
C SER A 2 -4.34 -14.79 8.49
N ILE A 3 -3.72 -15.88 8.02
CA ILE A 3 -2.42 -15.84 7.29
C ILE A 3 -2.48 -14.87 6.11
N ILE A 4 -3.64 -14.74 5.47
CA ILE A 4 -3.85 -13.84 4.33
C ILE A 4 -3.80 -12.37 4.78
N ASP A 5 -4.35 -12.04 5.95
CA ASP A 5 -4.30 -10.68 6.51
C ASP A 5 -2.86 -10.31 6.87
N ASP A 6 -2.09 -11.25 7.44
CA ASP A 6 -0.69 -11.02 7.82
C ASP A 6 0.22 -10.79 6.59
N GLN A 7 0.02 -11.55 5.51
CA GLN A 7 0.75 -11.36 4.25
C GLN A 7 0.41 -10.02 3.60
N MET A 8 -0.86 -9.63 3.58
CA MET A 8 -1.29 -8.35 3.01
C MET A 8 -0.72 -7.16 3.79
N ASN A 9 -0.70 -7.25 5.12
CA ASN A 9 -0.08 -6.24 5.97
C ASN A 9 1.43 -6.11 5.70
N ALA A 10 2.14 -7.22 5.55
CA ALA A 10 3.56 -7.22 5.21
C ALA A 10 3.84 -6.64 3.81
N GLU A 11 2.95 -6.87 2.83
CA GLU A 11 3.03 -6.24 1.51
C GLU A 11 2.80 -4.73 1.56
N GLN A 12 1.79 -4.28 2.29
CA GLN A 12 1.52 -2.86 2.51
C GLN A 12 2.71 -2.16 3.20
N GLU A 13 3.30 -2.78 4.22
CA GLU A 13 4.47 -2.24 4.93
C GLU A 13 5.69 -2.09 4.01
N ARG A 14 5.99 -3.11 3.19
CA ARG A 14 7.09 -3.05 2.21
C ARG A 14 6.87 -1.91 1.20
N ALA A 15 5.65 -1.75 0.71
CA ALA A 15 5.32 -0.67 -0.22
C ALA A 15 5.43 0.72 0.42
N PHE A 16 5.03 0.86 1.69
CA PHE A 16 5.19 2.09 2.45
C PHE A 16 6.68 2.46 2.61
N LEU A 17 7.52 1.51 3.01
CA LEU A 17 8.96 1.75 3.18
C LEU A 17 9.61 2.16 1.85
N ALA A 18 9.28 1.48 0.75
CA ALA A 18 9.79 1.83 -0.58
C ALA A 18 9.38 3.25 -1.00
N TRP A 19 8.13 3.65 -0.77
CA TRP A 19 7.68 5.01 -1.02
C TRP A 19 8.44 6.04 -0.17
N ARG A 20 8.56 5.78 1.14
CA ARG A 20 9.26 6.67 2.08
C ARG A 20 10.68 6.92 1.61
N ASP A 21 11.42 5.88 1.26
CA ASP A 21 12.83 5.99 0.90
C ASP A 21 13.01 6.75 -0.42
N LEU A 22 12.18 6.46 -1.44
CA LEU A 22 12.17 7.22 -2.69
C LEU A 22 11.78 8.68 -2.50
N ARG A 23 10.83 8.95 -1.61
CA ARG A 23 10.41 10.31 -1.27
C ARG A 23 11.52 11.08 -0.56
N SER A 24 12.23 10.45 0.37
CA SER A 24 13.39 11.06 1.03
C SER A 24 14.46 11.41 0.00
N LYS A 25 14.80 10.48 -0.89
CA LYS A 25 15.74 10.72 -1.99
C LYS A 25 15.31 11.87 -2.90
N ALA A 26 14.02 11.94 -3.25
CA ALA A 26 13.48 13.02 -4.08
C ALA A 26 13.60 14.40 -3.40
N LEU A 27 13.44 14.46 -2.06
CA LEU A 27 13.62 15.69 -1.29
C LEU A 27 15.10 16.09 -1.20
N GLU A 28 16.00 15.12 -1.07
CA GLU A 28 17.45 15.35 -1.01
C GLU A 28 18.01 15.84 -2.35
N THR A 29 17.55 15.27 -3.45
CA THR A 29 18.10 15.54 -4.79
C THR A 29 17.38 16.68 -5.52
N GLY A 30 16.08 16.89 -5.26
CA GLY A 30 15.23 17.76 -6.06
C GLY A 30 15.01 17.27 -7.51
N ASP A 31 15.45 16.04 -7.85
CA ASP A 31 15.33 15.49 -9.19
C ASP A 31 13.87 15.10 -9.49
N LYS A 32 13.35 15.57 -10.62
CA LYS A 32 11.99 15.26 -11.09
C LYS A 32 11.81 13.76 -11.36
N THR A 33 12.87 13.05 -11.74
CA THR A 33 12.89 11.61 -11.96
C THR A 33 12.68 10.86 -10.65
N ASP A 34 13.38 11.26 -9.59
CA ASP A 34 13.23 10.68 -8.26
C ASP A 34 11.84 11.02 -7.66
N ALA A 35 11.35 12.25 -7.89
CA ALA A 35 9.98 12.63 -7.51
C ALA A 35 8.92 11.78 -8.22
N HIS A 36 9.12 11.49 -9.52
CA HIS A 36 8.22 10.63 -10.29
C HIS A 36 8.27 9.18 -9.80
N ALA A 37 9.46 8.66 -9.51
CA ALA A 37 9.63 7.33 -8.91
C ALA A 37 8.91 7.23 -7.55
N ALA A 38 9.05 8.25 -6.70
CA ALA A 38 8.33 8.33 -5.44
C ALA A 38 6.81 8.36 -5.64
N GLY A 39 6.30 9.09 -6.64
CA GLY A 39 4.88 9.10 -7.00
C GLY A 39 4.33 7.73 -7.41
N LYS A 40 5.10 6.94 -8.17
CA LYS A 40 4.70 5.57 -8.54
C LYS A 40 4.69 4.62 -7.34
N ALA A 41 5.68 4.75 -6.46
CA ALA A 41 5.73 3.96 -5.23
C ALA A 41 4.56 4.32 -4.29
N PHE A 42 4.20 5.60 -4.20
CA PHE A 42 3.02 6.04 -3.46
C PHE A 42 1.74 5.38 -3.97
N ALA A 43 1.52 5.39 -5.29
CA ALA A 43 0.33 4.77 -5.88
C ALA A 43 0.24 3.27 -5.51
N SER A 44 1.37 2.56 -5.55
CA SER A 44 1.45 1.14 -5.17
C SER A 44 1.06 0.91 -3.71
N PHE A 45 1.61 1.71 -2.79
CA PHE A 45 1.21 1.68 -1.38
C PHE A 45 -0.27 2.00 -1.19
N PHE A 46 -0.78 3.04 -1.86
CA PHE A 46 -2.18 3.46 -1.74
C PHE A 46 -3.16 2.37 -2.18
N TYR A 47 -2.88 1.69 -3.29
CA TYR A 47 -3.71 0.56 -3.74
C TYR A 47 -3.71 -0.60 -2.74
N LEU A 48 -2.57 -0.92 -2.15
CA LEU A 48 -2.49 -1.95 -1.11
C LEU A 48 -3.26 -1.54 0.14
N TYR A 49 -3.14 -0.29 0.59
CA TYR A 49 -3.91 0.25 1.71
C TYR A 49 -5.42 0.16 1.47
N VAL A 50 -5.89 0.57 0.28
CA VAL A 50 -7.31 0.48 -0.08
C VAL A 50 -7.76 -0.97 -0.13
N ALA A 51 -6.99 -1.87 -0.74
CA ALA A 51 -7.31 -3.29 -0.82
C ALA A 51 -7.37 -3.94 0.57
N ASN A 52 -6.49 -3.54 1.50
CA ASN A 52 -6.45 -4.05 2.86
C ASN A 52 -7.61 -3.48 3.72
N THR A 53 -7.88 -2.18 3.60
CA THR A 53 -8.89 -1.46 4.41
C THR A 53 -10.32 -1.77 3.97
N TYR A 54 -10.55 -1.88 2.66
CA TYR A 54 -11.88 -2.04 2.08
C TYR A 54 -12.10 -3.38 1.42
N ARG A 55 -11.28 -4.40 1.76
CA ARG A 55 -11.56 -5.76 1.33
C ARG A 55 -13.01 -6.07 1.72
N PRO A 56 -13.88 -6.49 0.78
CA PRO A 56 -15.22 -6.92 1.15
C PRO A 56 -15.06 -8.05 2.15
N SER A 57 -15.37 -7.76 3.42
CA SER A 57 -15.42 -8.79 4.43
C SER A 57 -16.51 -9.75 3.98
N SER A 58 -16.23 -11.05 4.08
CA SER A 58 -17.22 -12.10 3.83
C SER A 58 -18.45 -12.04 4.76
N ALA A 59 -18.57 -10.98 5.58
CA ALA A 59 -19.70 -10.69 6.44
C ALA A 59 -21.00 -10.34 5.69
N ILE A 60 -20.96 -10.07 4.38
CA ILE A 60 -22.18 -9.84 3.57
C ILE A 60 -22.83 -11.13 3.03
N GLY A 61 -22.30 -12.31 3.35
CA GLY A 61 -22.80 -13.60 2.86
C GLY A 61 -23.67 -14.42 3.82
N ARG A 62 -24.15 -13.85 4.94
CA ARG A 62 -25.06 -14.53 5.88
C ARG A 62 -26.28 -13.66 6.22
N HIS A 63 -27.07 -13.34 5.20
CA HIS A 63 -28.50 -13.15 5.41
C HIS A 63 -29.18 -14.44 4.97
N THR A 64 -29.60 -15.20 5.97
CA THR A 64 -30.51 -16.35 5.92
C THR A 64 -31.71 -16.08 5.00
N LEU A 65 -31.92 -16.95 4.03
CA LEU A 65 -33.25 -17.27 3.49
C LEU A 65 -33.83 -18.45 4.28
#